data_AF-G6Y2Z0-F1
#
_entry.id   AF-G6Y2Z0-F1
#
_cell.length_a   1.000
_cell.length_b   1.000
_cell.length_c   1.000
_cell.angle_alpha   90.00
_cell.angle_beta   90.00
_cell.angle_gamma   90.00
#
_symmetry.space_group_name_H-M   'P 1'
#
loop_
_entity.id
_entity.type
_entity.pdbx_description
1 polymer ?
#
loop_
_entity_poly.entity_id
_entity_poly.type
_entity_poly.pdbx_seq_one_letter_code
_entity_poly.pdbx_strand_id
1 'polypeptide(L)' 'MTIKQASTQVVAAFIDWKESRGHRPDEVLRGDDAFLFYLGLESSRSPLLDFRATGDKWQTVHAWLRRRRFVSD' A
#
# COMPACT_ATOMS: atom_id res chain seq x y z
N MET A 1 1.10 16.07 1.27
CA MET A 1 0.80 15.09 2.36
C MET A 1 2.08 14.76 3.13
N THR A 2 2.03 14.62 4.47
CA THR A 2 3.21 14.16 5.24
C THR A 2 3.43 12.66 5.10
N ILE A 3 4.67 12.17 5.27
CA ILE A 3 5.01 10.73 5.20
C ILE A 3 4.18 9.90 6.19
N LYS A 4 3.97 10.40 7.41
CA LYS A 4 3.18 9.70 8.43
C LYS A 4 1.71 9.57 8.01
N GLN A 5 1.11 10.64 7.49
CA GLN A 5 -0.26 10.61 7.00
C GLN A 5 -0.39 9.68 5.78
N ALA A 6 0.54 9.75 4.84
CA ALA A 6 0.58 8.88 3.67
C ALA A 6 0.63 7.40 4.06
N SER A 7 1.51 7.04 5.00
CA SER A 7 1.63 5.67 5.49
C SER A 7 0.34 5.16 6.16
N THR A 8 -0.37 6.02 6.90
CA THR A 8 -1.67 5.65 7.48
C THR A 8 -2.72 5.44 6.38
N GLN A 9 -2.84 6.37 5.45
CA GLN A 9 -3.87 6.32 4.40
C GLN A 9 -3.64 5.18 3.40
N VAL A 10 -2.39 4.95 2.98
CA VAL A 10 -2.03 3.84 2.08
C VAL A 10 -2.39 2.48 2.68
N VAL A 11 -2.18 2.30 3.97
CA VAL A 11 -2.51 1.03 4.63
C VAL A 11 -4.01 0.87 4.83
N ALA A 12 -4.73 1.93 5.16
CA ALA A 12 -6.20 1.88 5.20
C ALA A 12 -6.75 1.49 3.81
N ALA A 13 -6.25 2.14 2.75
CA ALA A 13 -6.63 1.82 1.39
C ALA A 13 -6.23 0.39 0.97
N PHE A 14 -5.12 -0.15 1.49
CA PHE A 14 -4.73 -1.54 1.24
C PHE A 14 -5.71 -2.51 1.91
N ILE A 15 -6.15 -2.21 3.13
CA ILE A 15 -7.18 -3.01 3.83
C ILE A 15 -8.49 -2.99 3.03
N ASP A 16 -8.95 -1.81 2.63
CA ASP A 16 -10.17 -1.67 1.81
C ASP A 16 -10.04 -2.43 0.48
N TRP A 17 -8.87 -2.33 -0.17
CA TRP A 17 -8.57 -3.03 -1.41
C TRP A 17 -8.60 -4.56 -1.22
N LYS A 18 -8.04 -5.07 -0.12
CA LYS A 18 -8.10 -6.48 0.24
C LYS A 18 -9.55 -6.97 0.41
N GLU A 19 -10.35 -6.23 1.17
CA GLU A 19 -11.75 -6.57 1.40
C GLU A 19 -12.54 -6.58 0.09
N SER A 20 -12.29 -5.62 -0.81
CA SER A 20 -12.92 -5.57 -2.14
C SER A 20 -12.60 -6.79 -3.02
N ARG A 21 -11.52 -7.51 -2.70
CA ARG A 21 -11.04 -8.72 -3.39
C ARG A 21 -11.44 -10.01 -2.66
N GLY A 22 -12.15 -9.91 -1.53
CA GLY A 22 -12.60 -11.05 -0.74
C GLY A 22 -11.57 -11.56 0.29
N HIS A 23 -10.47 -10.85 0.49
CA HIS A 23 -9.49 -11.18 1.54
C HIS A 23 -9.92 -10.61 2.89
N ARG A 24 -9.48 -11.24 3.97
CA ARG A 24 -9.74 -10.72 5.33
C ARG A 24 -8.83 -9.52 5.64
N PRO A 25 -9.28 -8.54 6.43
CA PRO A 25 -8.48 -7.37 6.80
C PRO A 25 -7.11 -7.70 7.40
N ASP A 26 -7.02 -8.78 8.18
CA ASP A 26 -5.83 -9.26 8.88
C ASP A 26 -5.01 -10.30 8.08
N GLU A 27 -5.49 -10.71 6.91
CA GLU A 27 -4.79 -11.68 6.06
C GLU A 27 -3.42 -11.16 5.56
N VAL A 28 -2.38 -11.98 5.66
CA VAL A 28 -1.07 -11.62 5.10
C VAL A 28 -1.06 -12.02 3.62
N LEU A 29 -0.89 -11.03 2.74
CA LEU A 29 -0.81 -11.26 1.29
C LEU A 29 0.64 -11.32 0.80
N ARG A 30 0.84 -11.71 -0.45
CA ARG A 30 2.18 -11.78 -1.06
C ARG A 30 2.62 -10.41 -1.57
N GLY A 31 3.93 -10.25 -1.78
CA GLY A 31 4.51 -9.05 -2.40
C GLY A 31 3.86 -8.70 -3.74
N ASP A 32 3.46 -9.70 -4.53
CA ASP A 32 2.78 -9.52 -5.81
C ASP A 32 1.40 -8.84 -5.65
N ASP A 33 0.62 -9.20 -4.63
CA ASP A 33 -0.66 -8.57 -4.35
C ASP A 33 -0.48 -7.10 -3.95
N ALA A 34 0.54 -6.83 -3.15
CA ALA A 34 0.91 -5.46 -2.78
C ALA A 34 1.34 -4.64 -4.01
N PHE A 35 2.02 -5.29 -4.96
CA PHE A 35 2.43 -4.64 -6.20
C PHE A 35 1.23 -4.34 -7.11
N LEU A 36 0.28 -5.28 -7.23
CA LEU A 36 -0.98 -5.04 -7.95
C LEU A 36 -1.78 -3.87 -7.37
N PHE A 37 -1.86 -3.78 -6.04
CA PHE A 37 -2.44 -2.63 -5.36
C PHE A 37 -1.72 -1.33 -5.73
N TYR A 38 -0.38 -1.32 -5.66
CA TYR A 38 0.42 -0.14 -5.99
C TYR A 38 0.22 0.31 -7.44
N LEU A 39 0.20 -0.62 -8.40
CA LEU A 39 -0.07 -0.33 -9.80
C LEU A 39 -1.46 0.30 -10.01
N GLY A 40 -2.46 -0.13 -9.24
CA GLY A 40 -3.79 0.50 -9.24
C GLY A 40 -3.76 1.96 -8.77
N LEU A 41 -2.97 2.26 -7.72
CA LEU A 41 -2.78 3.63 -7.25
C LEU A 41 -2.05 4.49 -8.28
N GLU A 42 -1.04 3.95 -8.95
CA GLU A 42 -0.27 4.64 -9.97
C GLU A 42 -1.12 4.93 -11.22
N SER A 43 -1.85 3.93 -11.71
CA SER A 43 -2.73 4.05 -12.87
C SER A 43 -3.86 5.05 -12.65
N SER A 44 -4.36 5.19 -11.43
CA SER A 44 -5.42 6.15 -11.07
C SER A 44 -4.87 7.53 -10.71
N ARG A 45 -3.53 7.71 -10.70
CA ARG A 45 -2.87 8.92 -10.18
C ARG A 45 -3.37 9.28 -8.79
N SER A 46 -3.50 8.26 -7.94
CA SER A 46 -4.09 8.41 -6.62
C SER A 46 -3.31 9.43 -5.78
N PRO A 47 -4.00 10.35 -5.08
CA PRO A 47 -3.35 11.29 -4.16
C PRO A 47 -2.64 10.58 -2.99
N LEU A 48 -2.93 9.29 -2.78
CA LEU A 48 -2.19 8.43 -1.86
C LEU A 48 -0.70 8.32 -2.20
N LEU A 49 -0.31 8.61 -3.45
CA LEU A 49 1.06 8.65 -3.91
C LEU A 49 1.67 10.06 -3.93
N ASP A 50 0.97 11.11 -3.48
CA ASP A 50 1.48 12.51 -3.50
C ASP A 50 2.46 12.85 -2.35
N PHE A 51 2.96 11.84 -1.65
CA PHE A 51 4.03 12.04 -0.68
C PHE A 51 5.39 12.18 -1.37
N ARG A 52 6.27 12.97 -0.75
CA ARG A 52 7.66 13.11 -1.18
C ARG A 52 8.47 11.93 -0.64
N ALA A 53 9.01 11.11 -1.54
CA ALA A 53 9.95 10.03 -1.23
C ALA A 53 11.32 10.35 -1.84
N THR A 54 12.39 9.95 -1.17
CA THR A 54 13.78 10.16 -1.65
C THR A 54 14.19 9.11 -2.70
N GLY A 55 13.36 8.09 -2.93
CA GLY A 55 13.58 7.04 -3.93
C GLY A 55 12.25 6.52 -4.47
N ASP A 56 12.25 5.26 -4.91
CA ASP A 56 11.06 4.62 -5.46
C ASP A 56 9.89 4.59 -4.46
N LYS A 57 8.74 5.11 -4.89
CA LYS A 57 7.51 5.14 -4.08
C LYS A 57 7.01 3.73 -3.83
N TRP A 58 7.21 2.80 -4.76
CA TRP A 58 6.86 1.40 -4.57
C TRP A 58 7.59 0.81 -3.36
N GLN A 59 8.93 0.94 -3.30
CA GLN A 59 9.72 0.45 -2.16
C GLN A 59 9.27 1.07 -0.84
N THR A 60 8.87 2.33 -0.85
CA THR A 60 8.35 3.02 0.32
C THR A 60 7.00 2.45 0.77
N VAL A 61 6.05 2.25 -0.15
CA VAL A 61 4.73 1.65 0.12
C VAL A 61 4.89 0.21 0.61
N HIS A 62 5.69 -0.60 -0.11
CA HIS A 62 5.96 -1.98 0.24
C HIS A 62 6.55 -2.11 1.66
N ALA A 63 7.51 -1.24 2.01
CA ALA A 63 8.07 -1.20 3.35
C ALA A 63 7.02 -0.84 4.43
N TRP A 64 6.06 0.04 4.15
CA TRP A 64 4.97 0.37 5.08
C TRP A 64 4.04 -0.83 5.31
N LEU A 65 3.65 -1.53 4.25
CA LEU A 65 2.78 -2.70 4.32
C LEU A 65 3.46 -3.86 5.07
N ARG A 66 4.74 -4.11 4.76
CA ARG A 66 5.56 -5.15 5.41
C ARG A 66 5.80 -4.86 6.89
N ARG A 67 6.09 -3.62 7.28
CA ARG A 67 6.26 -3.24 8.70
C ARG A 67 5.01 -3.51 9.55
N ARG A 68 3.83 -3.44 8.95
CA ARG A 68 2.55 -3.73 9.60
C ARG A 68 2.11 -5.19 9.46
N ARG A 69 2.96 -6.06 8.88
CA ARG A 69 2.69 -7.49 8.64
C ARG A 69 1.47 -7.76 7.74
N PHE A 70 1.10 -6.82 6.87
CA PHE A 70 0.04 -7.06 5.87
C PHE A 70 0.54 -7.82 4.65
N VAL A 71 1.86 -7.83 4.42
CA VAL A 71 2.51 -8.40 3.25
C VAL A 71 3.75 -9.18 3.69
N SER A 72 3.93 -10.37 3.12
CA SER A 72 5.17 -11.14 3.20
C SER A 72 5.95 -11.06 1.88
N ASP A 73 7.25 -11.35 1.96
CA ASP A 73 8.09 -11.63 0.78
C ASP A 73 7.56 -12.87 0.03
#